data_AF-A0A8H6YK20-F1
#
_entry.id   AF-A0A8H6YK20-F1
#
_cell.length_a   1.000
_cell.length_b   1.000
_cell.length_c   1.000
_cell.angle_alpha   90.00
_cell.angle_beta   90.00
_cell.angle_gamma   90.00
#
_symmetry.space_group_name_H-M   'P 1'
#
loop_
_entity.id
_entity.type
_entity.pdbx_description
1 polymer ?
#
loop_
_entity_poly.entity_id
_entity_poly.type
_entity_poly.pdbx_seq_one_letter_code
_entity_poly.pdbx_strand_id
1 'polypeptide(L)'
;MHLSQSAIDSVEFALRHSWADATLSNYGSVVDCFLAFCVAEGVPATFQLPADEFVLCAFAASSAGVHAGQTARNNIATLKAWHAAQNAEWKGRSRLHYILAGVENLTPESNKRPPRPPINATMLRGLYEGLDFSNSRDVAIFAAACVAFWGQCRLGELLPISSSPAAWKHLPTRRHVSRSSRDKRASILRLPCTKMKENEEDVALVSQSAPIDPRTVLNMLANQCEPDAPLFTLPSPTGTTILRNSCNDATKSGASVEQPSYSSLAYHLMLWKLWVTGPRMLSLDTGGQ
;
A
#
# COMPACT_ATOMS: atom_id res chain seq x y z
N MET A 1 -26.35 29.83 -15.73
CA MET A 1 -25.20 30.22 -14.87
C MET A 1 -24.03 30.46 -15.80
N HIS A 2 -23.43 31.65 -15.79
CA HIS A 2 -22.30 31.98 -16.68
C HIS A 2 -21.04 32.12 -15.81
N LEU A 3 -20.09 31.21 -15.95
CA LEU A 3 -18.79 31.27 -15.28
C LEU A 3 -17.74 31.85 -16.25
N SER A 4 -16.68 32.46 -15.71
CA SER A 4 -15.51 32.86 -16.52
C SER A 4 -14.69 31.62 -16.90
N GLN A 5 -13.94 31.69 -18.00
CA GLN A 5 -13.03 30.61 -18.40
C GLN A 5 -12.02 30.29 -17.29
N SER A 6 -11.47 31.32 -16.63
CA SER A 6 -10.58 31.14 -15.48
C SER A 6 -11.19 30.37 -14.31
N ALA A 7 -12.49 30.52 -14.07
CA ALA A 7 -13.19 29.79 -13.01
C ALA A 7 -13.39 28.32 -13.41
N ILE A 8 -13.69 28.04 -14.68
CA ILE A 8 -13.78 26.68 -15.22
C ILE A 8 -12.42 25.98 -15.12
N ASP A 9 -11.35 26.64 -15.55
CA ASP A 9 -9.99 26.10 -15.52
C ASP A 9 -9.54 25.83 -14.07
N SER A 10 -9.91 26.70 -13.12
CA SER A 10 -9.61 26.50 -11.70
C SER A 10 -10.33 25.30 -11.10
N VAL A 11 -11.59 25.06 -11.50
CA VAL A 11 -12.35 23.87 -11.07
C VAL A 11 -11.74 22.60 -11.65
N GLU A 12 -11.38 22.60 -12.94
CA GLU A 12 -10.72 21.46 -13.58
C GLU A 12 -9.34 21.17 -12.94
N PHE A 13 -8.57 22.22 -12.65
CA PHE A 13 -7.28 22.10 -11.96
C PHE A 13 -7.44 21.47 -10.57
N ALA A 14 -8.40 21.96 -9.76
CA ALA A 14 -8.68 21.41 -8.44
C ALA A 14 -9.15 19.95 -8.51
N LEU A 15 -10.00 19.61 -9.49
CA LEU A 15 -10.46 18.24 -9.72
C LEU A 15 -9.30 17.29 -10.06
N ARG A 16 -8.39 17.69 -10.96
CA ARG A 16 -7.22 16.89 -11.31
C ARG A 16 -6.31 16.62 -10.13
N HIS A 17 -6.16 17.57 -9.21
CA HIS A 17 -5.32 17.44 -8.02
C HIS A 17 -6.04 16.78 -6.83
N SER A 18 -7.31 16.41 -6.95
CA SER A 18 -8.04 15.72 -5.88
C SER A 18 -7.68 14.23 -5.73
N TRP A 19 -6.93 13.66 -6.68
CA TRP A 19 -6.54 12.25 -6.70
C TRP A 19 -5.04 12.09 -6.92
N ALA A 20 -4.41 11.11 -6.24
CA ALA A 20 -3.03 10.74 -6.51
C ALA A 20 -2.88 10.05 -7.89
N ASP A 21 -1.75 10.24 -8.58
CA ASP A 21 -1.50 9.69 -9.92
C ASP A 21 -1.69 8.17 -10.01
N ALA A 22 -1.26 7.43 -8.98
CA ALA A 22 -1.46 5.98 -8.91
C ALA A 22 -2.95 5.59 -8.85
N THR A 23 -3.76 6.42 -8.22
CA THR A 23 -5.22 6.26 -8.15
C THR A 23 -5.85 6.51 -9.53
N LEU A 24 -5.39 7.54 -10.25
CA LEU A 24 -5.83 7.84 -11.62
C LEU A 24 -5.47 6.73 -12.62
N SER A 25 -4.25 6.18 -12.54
CA SER A 25 -3.82 5.09 -13.42
C SER A 25 -4.67 3.83 -13.24
N ASN A 26 -5.02 3.49 -11.99
CA ASN A 26 -5.90 2.35 -11.71
C ASN A 26 -7.32 2.55 -12.28
N TYR A 27 -7.76 3.81 -12.45
CA TYR A 27 -9.10 4.12 -12.98
C TYR A 27 -9.25 3.74 -14.44
N GLY A 28 -8.22 4.01 -15.25
CA GLY A 28 -8.21 3.59 -16.66
C GLY A 28 -8.50 2.11 -16.81
N SER A 29 -7.76 1.25 -16.09
CA SER A 29 -7.92 -0.21 -16.27
C SER A 29 -9.31 -0.73 -15.89
N VAL A 30 -9.96 -0.17 -14.87
CA VAL A 30 -11.31 -0.59 -14.46
C VAL A 30 -12.35 -0.09 -15.45
N VAL A 31 -12.19 1.13 -15.97
CA VAL A 31 -13.07 1.66 -17.01
C VAL A 31 -12.94 0.83 -18.29
N ASP A 32 -11.73 0.47 -18.69
CA ASP A 32 -11.49 -0.41 -19.84
C ASP A 32 -12.13 -1.78 -19.65
N CYS A 33 -12.01 -2.36 -18.44
CA CYS A 33 -12.67 -3.62 -18.10
C CYS A 33 -14.21 -3.51 -18.17
N PHE A 34 -14.78 -2.40 -17.69
CA PHE A 34 -16.20 -2.14 -17.78
C PHE A 34 -16.67 -1.96 -19.23
N LEU A 35 -15.92 -1.24 -20.06
CA LEU A 35 -16.22 -1.08 -21.48
C LEU A 35 -16.12 -2.40 -22.23
N ALA A 36 -15.10 -3.22 -21.94
CA ALA A 36 -14.96 -4.57 -22.49
C ALA A 36 -16.15 -5.45 -22.09
N PHE A 37 -16.61 -5.37 -20.84
CA PHE A 37 -17.84 -6.03 -20.40
C PHE A 37 -19.07 -5.55 -21.20
N CYS A 38 -19.20 -4.24 -21.41
CA CYS A 38 -20.32 -3.68 -22.19
C CYS A 38 -20.32 -4.18 -23.64
N VAL A 39 -19.14 -4.28 -24.26
CA VAL A 39 -18.98 -4.85 -25.60
C VAL A 39 -19.38 -6.33 -25.62
N ALA A 40 -18.94 -7.10 -24.64
CA ALA A 40 -19.24 -8.53 -24.56
C ALA A 40 -20.75 -8.81 -24.37
N GLU A 41 -21.44 -8.00 -23.56
CA GLU A 41 -22.87 -8.10 -23.29
C GLU A 41 -23.75 -7.40 -24.34
N GLY A 42 -23.15 -6.77 -25.37
CA GLY A 42 -23.88 -6.06 -26.41
C GLY A 42 -24.64 -4.83 -25.92
N VAL A 43 -24.15 -4.17 -24.85
CA VAL A 43 -24.78 -2.98 -24.27
C VAL A 43 -24.67 -1.81 -25.25
N PRO A 44 -25.78 -1.16 -25.64
CA PRO A 44 -25.73 0.01 -26.52
C PRO A 44 -24.93 1.16 -25.90
N ALA A 45 -24.18 1.90 -26.71
CA ALA A 45 -23.30 2.99 -26.26
C ALA A 45 -24.01 4.03 -25.35
N THR A 46 -25.31 4.27 -25.58
CA THR A 46 -26.15 5.19 -24.80
C THR A 46 -26.34 4.79 -23.33
N PHE A 47 -26.09 3.52 -22.98
CA PHE A 47 -26.19 3.00 -21.61
C PHE A 47 -24.84 2.75 -20.95
N GLN A 48 -23.74 2.87 -21.71
CA GLN A 48 -22.39 2.59 -21.21
C GLN A 48 -21.88 3.74 -20.35
N LEU A 49 -21.90 4.98 -20.87
CA LEU A 49 -21.39 6.16 -20.19
C LEU A 49 -22.25 7.40 -20.53
N PRO A 50 -22.80 8.12 -19.53
CA PRO A 50 -22.85 7.78 -18.10
C PRO A 50 -23.59 6.44 -17.87
N ALA A 51 -22.98 5.56 -17.10
CA ALA A 51 -23.40 4.18 -16.95
C ALA A 51 -24.80 4.08 -16.33
N ASP A 52 -25.70 3.35 -16.99
CA ASP A 52 -27.03 3.08 -16.44
C ASP A 52 -26.95 2.19 -15.19
N GLU A 53 -27.88 2.37 -14.24
CA GLU A 53 -27.92 1.58 -13.01
C GLU A 53 -27.99 0.08 -13.30
N PHE A 54 -28.77 -0.33 -14.30
CA PHE A 54 -28.92 -1.74 -14.64
C PHE A 54 -27.61 -2.33 -15.16
N VAL A 55 -26.88 -1.58 -15.99
CA VAL A 55 -25.56 -2.00 -16.52
C VAL A 55 -24.53 -2.07 -15.39
N LEU A 56 -24.52 -1.11 -14.46
CA LEU A 56 -23.68 -1.17 -13.26
C LEU A 56 -23.99 -2.39 -12.39
N CYS A 57 -25.27 -2.73 -12.24
CA CYS A 57 -25.70 -3.92 -11.51
C CYS A 57 -25.22 -5.20 -12.21
N ALA A 58 -25.38 -5.29 -13.53
CA ALA A 58 -24.94 -6.44 -14.31
C ALA A 58 -23.41 -6.61 -14.23
N PHE A 59 -22.65 -5.52 -14.35
CA PHE A 59 -21.21 -5.53 -14.20
C PHE A 59 -20.78 -5.98 -12.79
N ALA A 60 -21.41 -5.46 -11.73
CA ALA A 60 -21.14 -5.91 -10.36
C ALA A 60 -21.47 -7.40 -10.17
N ALA A 61 -22.61 -7.85 -10.70
CA ALA A 61 -23.06 -9.24 -10.62
C ALA A 61 -22.15 -10.22 -11.37
N SER A 62 -21.45 -9.78 -12.41
CA SER A 62 -20.47 -10.60 -13.14
C SER A 62 -19.33 -11.13 -12.25
N SER A 63 -19.12 -10.51 -11.08
CA SER A 63 -18.13 -10.95 -10.09
C SER A 63 -18.66 -12.00 -9.11
N ALA A 64 -19.97 -12.26 -9.08
CA ALA A 64 -20.61 -13.19 -8.15
C ALA A 64 -20.06 -14.60 -8.33
N GLY A 65 -19.66 -15.26 -7.23
CA GLY A 65 -19.14 -16.62 -7.26
C GLY A 65 -17.76 -16.79 -7.89
N VAL A 66 -17.18 -15.74 -8.49
CA VAL A 66 -15.88 -15.80 -9.17
C VAL A 66 -14.80 -15.06 -8.37
N HIS A 67 -15.12 -13.85 -7.90
CA HIS A 67 -14.17 -12.96 -7.22
C HIS A 67 -14.59 -12.69 -5.78
N ALA A 68 -13.68 -12.12 -4.98
CA ALA A 68 -14.05 -11.55 -3.68
C ALA A 68 -14.99 -10.35 -3.89
N GLY A 69 -16.05 -10.23 -3.09
CA GLY A 69 -17.00 -9.11 -3.23
C GLY A 69 -16.37 -7.73 -3.01
N GLN A 70 -15.25 -7.65 -2.29
CA GLN A 70 -14.42 -6.43 -2.22
C GLN A 70 -13.93 -5.97 -3.60
N THR A 71 -13.63 -6.89 -4.52
CA THR A 71 -13.20 -6.55 -5.88
C THR A 71 -14.31 -5.82 -6.63
N ALA A 72 -15.54 -6.35 -6.59
CA ALA A 72 -16.69 -5.71 -7.23
C ALA A 72 -16.94 -4.30 -6.65
N ARG A 73 -16.88 -4.15 -5.33
CA ARG A 73 -17.01 -2.82 -4.68
C ARG A 73 -15.94 -1.84 -5.12
N ASN A 74 -14.68 -2.29 -5.20
CA ASN A 74 -13.58 -1.44 -5.64
C ASN A 74 -13.77 -1.00 -7.10
N ASN A 75 -14.20 -1.89 -7.98
CA ASN A 75 -14.45 -1.55 -9.38
C ASN A 75 -15.59 -0.52 -9.51
N ILE A 76 -16.71 -0.74 -8.80
CA ILE A 76 -17.82 0.23 -8.78
C ILE A 76 -17.41 1.58 -8.19
N ALA A 77 -16.61 1.59 -7.13
CA ALA A 77 -16.10 2.83 -6.53
C ALA A 77 -15.19 3.60 -7.51
N THR A 78 -14.33 2.88 -8.23
CA THR A 78 -13.51 3.46 -9.31
C THR A 78 -14.37 4.04 -10.44
N LEU A 79 -15.39 3.31 -10.90
CA LEU A 79 -16.32 3.83 -11.91
C LEU A 79 -17.02 5.09 -11.42
N LYS A 80 -17.48 5.13 -10.17
CA LYS A 80 -18.10 6.32 -9.57
C LYS A 80 -17.13 7.51 -9.52
N ALA A 81 -15.88 7.27 -9.15
CA ALA A 81 -14.83 8.28 -9.15
C ALA A 81 -14.56 8.83 -10.57
N TRP A 82 -14.50 7.94 -11.57
CA TRP A 82 -14.36 8.34 -12.95
C TRP A 82 -15.53 9.22 -13.43
N HIS A 83 -16.78 8.86 -13.10
CA HIS A 83 -17.94 9.67 -13.45
C HIS A 83 -17.86 11.07 -12.83
N ALA A 84 -17.47 11.16 -11.55
CA ALA A 84 -17.26 12.44 -10.89
C ALA A 84 -16.17 13.28 -11.58
N ALA A 85 -15.04 12.65 -11.97
CA ALA A 85 -13.95 13.32 -12.66
C ALA A 85 -14.35 13.84 -14.06
N GLN A 86 -15.23 13.13 -14.76
CA GLN A 86 -15.73 13.53 -16.08
C GLN A 86 -16.98 14.42 -16.03
N ASN A 87 -17.40 14.83 -14.82
CA ASN A 87 -18.67 15.52 -14.61
C ASN A 87 -19.88 14.78 -15.24
N ALA A 88 -19.82 13.46 -15.26
CA ALA A 88 -20.85 12.58 -15.79
C ALA A 88 -21.83 12.18 -14.67
N GLU A 89 -23.11 12.08 -15.01
CA GLU A 89 -24.15 11.69 -14.05
C GLU A 89 -23.87 10.29 -13.47
N TRP A 90 -23.83 10.19 -12.14
CA TRP A 90 -23.77 8.89 -11.47
C TRP A 90 -25.18 8.33 -11.25
N LYS A 91 -25.53 7.26 -11.98
CA LYS A 91 -26.86 6.64 -11.89
C LYS A 91 -26.96 5.45 -10.93
N GLY A 92 -25.89 5.05 -10.24
CA GLY A 92 -25.95 3.93 -9.29
C GLY A 92 -26.78 4.27 -8.04
N ARG A 93 -27.90 3.58 -7.81
CA ARG A 93 -28.83 3.78 -6.69
C ARG A 93 -28.86 2.55 -5.75
N SER A 94 -29.97 2.36 -5.04
CA SER A 94 -30.13 1.33 -4.01
C SER A 94 -30.05 -0.10 -4.56
N ARG A 95 -30.44 -0.34 -5.82
CA ARG A 95 -30.38 -1.68 -6.42
C ARG A 95 -28.93 -2.15 -6.51
N LEU A 96 -28.02 -1.27 -6.93
CA LEU A 96 -26.59 -1.57 -6.99
C LEU A 96 -26.02 -1.95 -5.61
N HIS A 97 -26.47 -1.29 -4.55
CA HIS A 97 -26.06 -1.63 -3.18
C HIS A 97 -26.48 -3.06 -2.79
N TYR A 98 -27.73 -3.45 -3.08
CA TYR A 98 -28.21 -4.81 -2.80
C TYR A 98 -27.46 -5.87 -3.62
N ILE A 99 -27.16 -5.57 -4.90
CA ILE A 99 -26.37 -6.47 -5.74
C ILE A 99 -24.97 -6.66 -5.16
N LEU A 100 -24.29 -5.59 -4.75
CA LEU A 100 -22.96 -5.70 -4.13
C LEU A 100 -22.99 -6.49 -2.81
N ALA A 101 -24.06 -6.38 -2.02
CA ALA A 101 -24.27 -7.23 -0.84
C ALA A 101 -24.46 -8.70 -1.23
N GLY A 102 -25.25 -8.98 -2.27
CA GLY A 102 -25.42 -10.33 -2.82
C GLY A 102 -24.09 -10.93 -3.32
N VAL A 103 -23.30 -10.17 -4.06
CA VAL A 103 -21.97 -10.59 -4.56
C VAL A 103 -21.03 -10.92 -3.40
N GLU A 104 -21.04 -10.14 -2.31
CA GLU A 104 -20.28 -10.45 -1.11
C GLU A 104 -20.72 -11.76 -0.46
N ASN A 105 -22.03 -11.96 -0.31
CA ASN A 105 -22.58 -13.19 0.27
C ASN A 105 -22.27 -14.42 -0.58
N LEU A 106 -22.21 -14.27 -1.90
CA LEU A 106 -21.85 -15.30 -2.87
C LEU A 106 -20.33 -15.44 -3.06
N THR A 107 -19.51 -14.71 -2.31
CA THR A 107 -18.05 -14.85 -2.39
C THR A 107 -17.66 -16.26 -1.96
N PRO A 108 -16.96 -17.04 -2.82
CA PRO A 108 -16.50 -18.38 -2.48
C PRO A 108 -15.62 -18.36 -1.23
N GLU A 109 -15.72 -19.40 -0.40
CA GLU A 109 -14.83 -19.55 0.77
C GLU A 109 -13.35 -19.55 0.37
N SER A 110 -13.01 -20.10 -0.80
CA SER A 110 -11.65 -20.05 -1.37
C SER A 110 -11.14 -18.62 -1.60
N ASN A 111 -12.03 -17.65 -1.75
CA ASN A 111 -11.71 -16.24 -1.95
C ASN A 111 -11.77 -15.43 -0.63
N LYS A 112 -12.29 -16.01 0.45
CA LYS A 112 -12.29 -15.37 1.77
C LYS A 112 -10.93 -15.57 2.43
N ARG A 113 -10.21 -14.47 2.66
CA ARG A 113 -8.94 -14.51 3.38
C ARG A 113 -9.23 -14.51 4.89
N PRO A 114 -8.60 -15.40 5.68
CA PRO A 114 -8.73 -15.35 7.12
C PRO A 114 -8.24 -13.99 7.65
N PRO A 115 -8.78 -13.52 8.78
CA PRO A 115 -8.27 -12.32 9.45
C PRO A 115 -6.76 -12.43 9.65
N ARG A 116 -6.01 -11.41 9.24
CA ARG A 116 -4.55 -11.39 9.43
C ARG A 116 -4.28 -11.08 10.91
N PRO A 117 -3.54 -11.95 11.64
CA PRO A 117 -3.16 -11.62 13.00
C PRO A 117 -2.17 -10.44 12.99
N PRO A 118 -2.14 -9.63 14.06
CA PRO A 118 -1.21 -8.52 14.16
C PRO A 118 0.24 -9.03 14.12
N ILE A 119 1.13 -8.24 13.51
CA ILE A 119 2.57 -8.48 13.64
C ILE A 119 2.94 -8.27 15.11
N ASN A 120 3.84 -9.09 15.64
CA ASN A 120 4.31 -8.99 17.01
C ASN A 120 5.83 -9.15 17.09
N ALA A 121 6.40 -8.81 18.26
CA ALA A 121 7.84 -8.85 18.50
C ALA A 121 8.45 -10.26 18.32
N THR A 122 7.68 -11.32 18.56
CA THR A 122 8.14 -12.70 18.33
C THR A 122 8.32 -13.00 16.86
N MET A 123 7.46 -12.46 15.99
CA MET A 123 7.66 -12.55 14.54
C MET A 123 8.94 -11.82 14.11
N LEU A 124 9.23 -10.64 14.66
CA LEU A 124 10.48 -9.92 14.37
C LEU A 124 11.72 -10.71 14.82
N ARG A 125 11.67 -11.36 15.99
CA ARG A 125 12.75 -12.26 16.43
C ARG A 125 12.89 -13.46 15.50
N GLY A 126 11.77 -14.06 15.11
CA GLY A 126 11.74 -15.14 14.13
C GLY A 126 12.37 -14.74 12.80
N LEU A 127 12.17 -13.50 12.34
CA LEU A 127 12.81 -12.92 11.14
C LEU A 127 14.31 -12.66 11.34
N TYR A 128 14.74 -12.30 12.55
CA TYR A 128 16.16 -12.11 12.84
C TYR A 128 16.94 -13.44 12.71
N GLU A 129 16.40 -14.54 13.22
CA GLU A 129 17.10 -15.83 13.39
C GLU A 129 17.52 -16.55 12.09
N GLY A 130 17.07 -16.09 10.93
CA GLY A 130 17.20 -16.76 9.64
C GLY A 130 17.35 -15.77 8.49
N LEU A 131 17.68 -14.52 8.81
CA LEU A 131 18.34 -13.61 7.89
C LEU A 131 19.86 -13.74 8.04
N ASP A 132 20.58 -13.57 6.93
CA ASP A 132 22.04 -13.58 6.93
C ASP A 132 22.58 -12.14 7.06
N PHE A 133 23.06 -11.78 8.25
CA PHE A 133 23.61 -10.44 8.50
C PHE A 133 24.97 -10.16 7.83
N SER A 134 25.57 -11.14 7.15
CA SER A 134 26.69 -10.89 6.24
C SER A 134 26.24 -10.29 4.90
N ASN A 135 24.95 -10.45 4.56
CA ASN A 135 24.33 -9.92 3.37
C ASN A 135 23.67 -8.56 3.65
N SER A 136 24.10 -7.50 2.94
CA SER A 136 23.56 -6.14 3.10
C SER A 136 22.05 -6.04 2.81
N ARG A 137 21.52 -6.90 1.94
CA ARG A 137 20.09 -6.96 1.63
C ARG A 137 19.26 -7.40 2.83
N ASP A 138 19.71 -8.45 3.51
CA ASP A 138 19.03 -9.03 4.65
C ASP A 138 19.08 -8.08 5.85
N VAL A 139 20.21 -7.38 6.04
CA VAL A 139 20.32 -6.28 7.01
C VAL A 139 19.27 -5.19 6.73
N ALA A 140 19.11 -4.77 5.48
CA ALA A 140 18.13 -3.76 5.10
C ALA A 140 16.67 -4.22 5.26
N ILE A 141 16.37 -5.49 4.97
CA ILE A 141 15.04 -6.09 5.19
C ILE A 141 14.71 -6.08 6.68
N PHE A 142 15.64 -6.56 7.51
CA PHE A 142 15.46 -6.57 8.97
C PHE A 142 15.26 -5.16 9.53
N ALA A 143 16.05 -4.21 9.03
CA ALA A 143 15.94 -2.80 9.40
C ALA A 143 14.59 -2.20 9.04
N ALA A 144 14.13 -2.40 7.80
CA ALA A 144 12.84 -1.90 7.36
C ALA A 144 11.71 -2.48 8.21
N ALA A 145 11.77 -3.78 8.53
CA ALA A 145 10.79 -4.43 9.40
C ALA A 145 10.78 -3.85 10.82
N CYS A 146 11.96 -3.63 11.44
CA CYS A 146 12.06 -3.07 12.78
C CYS A 146 11.57 -1.62 12.84
N VAL A 147 11.96 -0.80 11.87
CA VAL A 147 11.54 0.61 11.79
C VAL A 147 10.04 0.71 11.53
N ALA A 148 9.49 -0.06 10.59
CA ALA A 148 8.05 -0.09 10.32
C ALA A 148 7.26 -0.55 11.55
N PHE A 149 7.73 -1.60 12.22
CA PHE A 149 7.04 -2.14 13.40
C PHE A 149 7.10 -1.18 14.59
N TRP A 150 8.26 -0.67 14.98
CA TRP A 150 8.36 0.19 16.17
C TRP A 150 7.95 1.63 15.91
N GLY A 151 8.14 2.11 14.69
CA GLY A 151 7.67 3.43 14.26
C GLY A 151 6.22 3.46 13.83
N GLN A 152 5.55 2.30 13.76
CA GLN A 152 4.19 2.16 13.20
C GLN A 152 4.06 2.77 11.80
N CYS A 153 5.16 2.76 11.02
CA CYS A 153 5.21 3.34 9.69
C CYS A 153 4.57 2.39 8.67
N ARG A 154 3.94 2.94 7.63
CA ARG A 154 3.57 2.16 6.46
C ARG A 154 4.83 1.85 5.66
N LEU A 155 4.92 0.66 5.07
CA LEU A 155 6.07 0.35 4.21
C LEU A 155 6.22 1.31 3.02
N GLY A 156 5.12 1.83 2.49
CA GLY A 156 5.16 2.83 1.41
C GLY A 156 5.74 4.18 1.83
N GLU A 157 5.86 4.47 3.13
CA GLU A 157 6.55 5.66 3.65
C GLU A 157 8.07 5.42 3.75
N LEU A 158 8.51 4.16 3.75
CA LEU A 158 9.90 3.76 3.96
C LEU A 158 10.59 3.24 2.69
N LEU A 159 9.83 2.61 1.80
CA LEU A 159 10.33 1.88 0.63
C LEU A 159 9.60 2.33 -0.64
N PRO A 160 10.31 2.57 -1.75
CA PRO A 160 9.69 2.96 -3.01
C PRO A 160 8.94 1.80 -3.65
N ILE A 161 7.92 2.16 -4.43
CA ILE A 161 7.18 1.21 -5.27
C ILE A 161 7.99 0.85 -6.53
N SER A 162 8.80 1.77 -7.05
CA SER A 162 9.59 1.58 -8.28
C SER A 162 11.07 1.94 -8.11
N SER A 163 11.90 1.46 -9.03
CA SER A 163 13.34 1.77 -9.07
C SER A 163 13.65 3.15 -9.67
N SER A 164 12.63 3.92 -10.08
CA SER A 164 12.84 5.25 -10.66
C SER A 164 13.33 6.23 -9.58
N PRO A 165 14.42 6.99 -9.80
CA PRO A 165 14.88 7.99 -8.85
C PRO A 165 13.83 9.05 -8.49
N ALA A 166 12.89 9.32 -9.41
CA ALA A 166 11.78 10.24 -9.14
C ALA A 166 10.88 9.74 -8.00
N ALA A 167 10.76 8.41 -7.81
CA ALA A 167 9.98 7.81 -6.74
C ALA A 167 10.66 7.89 -5.36
N TRP A 168 11.92 8.34 -5.30
CA TRP A 168 12.70 8.40 -4.05
C TRP A 168 12.58 9.75 -3.34
N LYS A 169 12.08 10.78 -4.01
CA LYS A 169 11.98 12.15 -3.48
C LYS A 169 11.22 12.24 -2.16
N HIS A 170 10.24 11.35 -1.97
CA HIS A 170 9.36 11.35 -0.81
C HIS A 170 9.81 10.37 0.29
N LEU A 171 10.93 9.68 0.10
CA LEU A 171 11.43 8.69 1.06
C LEU A 171 12.36 9.33 2.09
N PRO A 172 12.36 8.85 3.34
CA PRO A 172 13.33 9.25 4.32
C PRO A 172 14.74 8.82 3.88
N THR A 173 15.64 9.78 3.91
CA THR A 173 17.09 9.59 3.76
C THR A 173 17.77 9.44 5.12
N ARG A 174 19.07 9.11 5.15
CA ARG A 174 19.82 8.98 6.40
C ARG A 174 19.90 10.30 7.19
N ARG A 175 19.87 11.46 6.52
CA ARG A 175 19.81 12.78 7.19
C ARG A 175 18.55 13.00 8.01
N HIS A 176 17.48 12.28 7.69
CA HIS A 176 16.22 12.36 8.43
C HIS A 176 16.23 11.56 9.73
N VAL A 177 17.32 10.83 10.01
CA VAL A 177 17.51 10.12 11.28
C VAL A 177 18.36 10.98 12.21
N SER A 178 17.83 11.28 13.38
CA SER A 178 18.53 12.04 14.42
C SER A 178 18.34 11.40 15.80
N ARG A 179 19.18 11.78 16.78
CA ARG A 179 18.96 11.40 18.17
C ARG A 179 17.95 12.37 18.78
N SER A 180 17.01 11.87 19.58
CA SER A 180 16.08 12.74 20.30
C SER A 180 16.85 13.59 21.31
N SER A 181 16.57 14.90 21.32
CA SER A 181 17.09 15.83 22.33
C SER A 181 16.38 15.70 23.67
N ARG A 182 15.17 15.12 23.67
CA ARG A 182 14.31 14.97 24.86
C ARG A 182 14.49 13.64 25.56
N ASP A 183 14.75 12.57 24.80
CA ASP A 183 14.97 11.23 25.33
C ASP A 183 16.22 10.58 24.72
N LYS A 184 17.24 10.36 25.56
CA LYS A 184 18.49 9.70 25.16
C LYS A 184 18.28 8.27 24.69
N ARG A 185 17.14 7.63 25.01
CA ARG A 185 16.74 6.29 24.56
C ARG A 185 15.98 6.30 23.24
N ALA A 186 15.68 7.46 22.66
CA ALA A 186 14.95 7.55 21.40
C ALA A 186 15.82 8.06 20.24
N SER A 187 15.53 7.58 19.05
CA SER A 187 15.93 8.18 17.78
C SER A 187 14.68 8.74 17.10
N ILE A 188 14.82 9.83 16.36
CA ILE A 188 13.74 10.44 15.58
C ILE A 188 14.00 10.13 14.11
N LEU A 189 13.01 9.55 13.44
CA LEU A 189 12.97 9.39 12.00
C LEU A 189 11.95 10.40 11.45
N ARG A 190 12.41 11.33 10.63
CA ARG A 190 11.53 12.28 9.95
C ARG A 190 11.05 11.70 8.62
N LEU A 191 9.74 11.60 8.44
CA LEU A 191 9.11 11.17 7.20
C LEU A 191 8.84 12.40 6.34
N PRO A 192 9.43 12.54 5.14
CA PRO A 192 9.24 13.72 4.28
C PRO A 192 7.80 13.90 3.80
N CYS A 193 7.09 12.80 3.58
CA CYS A 193 5.70 12.81 3.14
C CYS A 193 4.93 11.66 3.76
N THR A 194 3.65 11.89 4.05
CA THR A 194 2.71 10.83 4.37
C THR A 194 1.66 10.68 3.28
N LYS A 195 0.93 9.57 3.31
CA LYS A 195 -0.11 9.24 2.31
C LYS A 195 -1.17 10.34 2.12
N MET A 196 -1.37 11.22 3.11
CA MET A 196 -2.48 12.19 3.12
C MET A 196 -2.01 13.65 3.11
N LYS A 197 -0.75 13.95 3.43
CA LYS A 197 -0.21 15.32 3.47
C LYS A 197 1.28 15.31 3.10
N GLU A 198 1.69 16.31 2.33
CA GLU A 198 3.09 16.63 2.06
C GLU A 198 3.72 17.41 3.25
N ASN A 199 3.47 16.91 4.47
CA ASN A 199 4.04 17.49 5.68
C ASN A 199 5.00 16.50 6.32
N GLU A 200 6.09 17.04 6.87
CA GLU A 200 7.06 16.29 7.64
C GLU A 200 6.43 15.76 8.94
N GLU A 201 6.50 14.45 9.16
CA GLU A 201 6.08 13.81 10.42
C GLU A 201 7.29 13.19 11.13
N ASP A 202 7.42 13.42 12.43
CA ASP A 202 8.50 12.86 13.25
C ASP A 202 8.02 11.56 13.92
N VAL A 203 8.72 10.46 13.65
CA VAL A 203 8.50 9.14 14.25
C VAL A 203 9.55 8.90 15.34
N ALA A 204 9.08 8.69 16.57
CA ALA A 204 9.95 8.38 17.70
C ALA A 204 10.21 6.86 17.79
N LEU A 205 11.46 6.47 17.57
CA LEU A 205 11.95 5.10 17.68
C LEU A 205 12.68 4.92 19.02
N VAL A 206 11.94 4.44 20.01
CA VAL A 206 12.45 4.19 21.37
C VAL A 206 13.23 2.87 21.41
N SER A 207 14.35 2.85 22.15
CA SER A 207 15.15 1.66 22.36
C SER A 207 14.34 0.48 22.88
N GLN A 208 14.58 -0.69 22.30
CA GLN A 208 13.94 -1.95 22.67
C GLN A 208 14.98 -2.99 23.05
N SER A 209 14.52 -4.14 23.55
CA SER A 209 15.38 -5.31 23.78
C SER A 209 15.97 -5.83 22.46
N ALA A 210 17.26 -6.16 22.46
CA ALA A 210 17.91 -6.86 21.36
C ALA A 210 17.19 -8.20 21.04
N PRO A 211 17.23 -8.70 19.79
CA PRO A 211 17.91 -8.13 18.62
C PRO A 211 17.08 -7.13 17.82
N ILE A 212 15.82 -6.89 18.20
CA ILE A 212 14.83 -6.12 17.43
C ILE A 212 14.83 -4.62 17.79
N ASP A 213 15.94 -4.11 18.31
CA ASP A 213 16.08 -2.73 18.73
C ASP A 213 16.23 -1.80 17.52
N PRO A 214 15.29 -0.86 17.28
CA PRO A 214 15.33 -0.02 16.08
C PRO A 214 16.57 0.87 16.03
N ARG A 215 17.16 1.26 17.18
CA ARG A 215 18.38 2.08 17.19
C ARG A 215 19.60 1.28 16.77
N THR A 216 19.74 0.08 17.30
CA THR A 216 20.80 -0.85 16.90
C THR A 216 20.77 -1.08 15.39
N VAL A 217 19.59 -1.30 14.82
CA VAL A 217 19.48 -1.58 13.40
C VAL A 217 19.67 -0.33 12.52
N LEU A 218 19.23 0.85 12.97
CA LEU A 218 19.55 2.12 12.28
C LEU A 218 21.06 2.39 12.24
N ASN A 219 21.79 2.07 13.32
CA ASN A 219 23.25 2.20 13.35
C ASN A 219 23.92 1.24 12.36
N MET A 220 23.39 0.02 12.17
CA MET A 220 23.89 -0.92 11.18
C MET A 220 23.78 -0.37 9.75
N LEU A 221 22.73 0.41 9.45
CA LEU A 221 22.51 1.04 8.14
C LEU A 221 23.33 2.31 7.90
N ALA A 222 23.69 3.03 8.97
CA ALA A 222 24.42 4.29 8.89
C ALA A 222 25.81 4.14 8.25
N ASN A 223 26.44 2.97 8.43
CA ASN A 223 27.80 2.70 7.94
C ASN A 223 27.87 2.27 6.47
N GLN A 224 26.74 2.19 5.75
CA GLN A 224 26.67 1.50 4.47
C GLN A 224 26.61 2.41 3.24
N CYS A 225 26.24 3.69 3.36
CA CYS A 225 26.02 4.57 2.20
C CYS A 225 26.01 6.07 2.54
N GLU A 226 25.97 6.91 1.50
CA GLU A 226 25.95 8.38 1.59
C GLU A 226 24.74 8.95 2.37
N PRO A 227 24.87 10.13 3.01
CA PRO A 227 23.81 10.72 3.83
C PRO A 227 22.49 11.01 3.08
N ASP A 228 22.59 11.40 1.81
CA ASP A 228 21.43 11.77 0.96
C ASP A 228 20.75 10.56 0.31
N ALA A 229 21.36 9.37 0.41
CA ALA A 229 20.72 8.17 -0.09
C ALA A 229 19.51 7.80 0.80
N PRO A 230 18.43 7.28 0.21
CA PRO A 230 17.30 6.74 0.97
C PRO A 230 17.76 5.72 2.02
N LEU A 231 17.03 5.67 3.14
CA LEU A 231 17.46 4.97 4.35
C LEU A 231 17.80 3.49 4.13
N PHE A 232 17.01 2.77 3.30
CA PHE A 232 17.17 1.34 3.02
C PHE A 232 17.86 1.06 1.67
N THR A 233 18.82 1.91 1.33
CA THR A 233 19.71 1.72 0.18
C THR A 233 20.77 0.67 0.49
N LEU A 234 20.99 -0.23 -0.47
CA LEU A 234 22.01 -1.28 -0.46
C LEU A 234 23.30 -0.80 -1.14
N PRO A 235 24.48 -1.15 -0.61
CA PRO A 235 25.74 -0.99 -1.31
C PRO A 235 25.72 -1.82 -2.61
N SER A 236 26.05 -1.21 -3.74
CA SER A 236 26.26 -1.93 -5.00
C SER A 236 27.40 -1.32 -5.82
N PRO A 237 28.24 -2.15 -6.47
CA PRO A 237 29.41 -1.69 -7.22
C PRO A 237 29.06 -0.94 -8.52
N THR A 238 27.83 -1.04 -9.01
CA THR A 238 27.41 -0.46 -10.30
C THR A 238 26.37 0.65 -10.18
N GLY A 239 26.02 1.05 -8.95
CA GLY A 239 25.09 2.14 -8.67
C GLY A 239 24.28 1.94 -7.39
N THR A 240 23.35 2.85 -7.13
CA THR A 240 22.50 2.84 -5.92
C THR A 240 21.34 1.85 -6.08
N THR A 241 21.33 0.76 -5.31
CA THR A 241 20.20 -0.19 -5.29
C THR A 241 19.37 0.04 -4.03
N ILE A 242 18.04 0.10 -4.14
CA ILE A 242 17.15 0.32 -3.00
C ILE A 242 16.22 -0.87 -2.78
N LEU A 243 15.96 -1.20 -1.51
CA LEU A 243 14.92 -2.16 -1.15
C LEU A 243 13.55 -1.58 -1.56
N ARG A 244 12.77 -2.32 -2.34
CA ARG A 244 11.47 -1.85 -2.88
C ARG A 244 10.31 -2.32 -2.03
N ASN A 245 9.09 -1.87 -2.32
CA ASN A 245 7.82 -2.38 -1.78
C ASN A 245 7.06 -3.18 -2.87
N SER A 246 7.74 -4.14 -3.51
CA SER A 246 7.20 -5.03 -4.55
C SER A 246 7.25 -6.49 -4.11
N CYS A 247 6.13 -7.21 -4.33
CA CYS A 247 5.94 -8.62 -3.99
C CYS A 247 7.00 -9.58 -4.61
N ASN A 248 7.76 -9.14 -5.62
CA ASN A 248 8.63 -10.01 -6.42
C ASN A 248 10.08 -10.15 -5.91
N ASP A 249 10.51 -9.33 -4.94
CA ASP A 249 11.94 -9.30 -4.55
C ASP A 249 12.30 -10.36 -3.49
N ALA A 250 11.31 -11.02 -2.88
CA ALA A 250 11.50 -11.99 -1.79
C ALA A 250 11.69 -13.46 -2.25
N THR A 251 11.61 -13.77 -3.54
CA THR A 251 11.56 -15.17 -4.03
C THR A 251 12.73 -15.60 -4.93
N LYS A 252 13.83 -14.83 -4.97
CA LYS A 252 15.04 -15.24 -5.71
C LYS A 252 16.20 -15.58 -4.77
N SER A 253 16.03 -16.62 -3.96
CA SER A 253 17.14 -17.51 -3.60
C SER A 253 16.72 -18.91 -4.02
N GLY A 254 17.45 -19.47 -5.00
CA GLY A 254 17.22 -20.83 -5.47
C GLY A 254 17.56 -21.81 -4.35
N ALA A 255 16.55 -22.51 -3.84
CA ALA A 255 16.71 -23.74 -3.10
C ALA A 255 15.65 -24.72 -3.58
N SER A 256 16.11 -25.85 -4.07
CA SER A 256 15.32 -26.99 -4.55
C SER A 256 14.28 -27.43 -3.52
N VAL A 257 13.17 -27.94 -4.05
CA VAL A 257 12.01 -28.46 -3.32
C VAL A 257 12.42 -29.47 -2.25
N GLU A 258 12.35 -29.05 -0.99
CA GLU A 258 12.20 -29.91 0.18
C GLU A 258 11.28 -29.19 1.19
N GLN A 259 10.44 -29.96 1.87
CA GLN A 259 9.27 -29.44 2.61
C GLN A 259 9.62 -28.36 3.63
N PRO A 260 8.85 -27.25 3.72
CA PRO A 260 9.23 -26.13 4.56
C PRO A 260 9.00 -26.45 6.04
N SER A 261 10.07 -26.32 6.83
CA SER A 261 9.99 -26.27 8.29
C SER A 261 9.23 -25.02 8.75
N TYR A 262 8.68 -25.06 9.97
CA TYR A 262 7.88 -23.99 10.57
C TYR A 262 8.55 -22.60 10.55
N SER A 263 9.87 -22.50 10.48
CA SER A 263 10.59 -21.23 10.34
C SER A 263 10.37 -20.59 8.96
N SER A 264 10.49 -21.36 7.87
CA SER A 264 10.28 -20.89 6.48
C SER A 264 8.87 -20.32 6.25
N LEU A 265 7.86 -20.90 6.89
CA LEU A 265 6.48 -20.38 6.85
C LEU A 265 6.37 -19.03 7.57
N ALA A 266 7.05 -18.82 8.69
CA ALA A 266 7.07 -17.53 9.39
C ALA A 266 7.75 -16.43 8.57
N TYR A 267 8.85 -16.75 7.87
CA TYR A 267 9.53 -15.88 6.90
C TYR A 267 8.59 -15.43 5.78
N HIS A 268 7.94 -16.38 5.12
CA HIS A 268 7.00 -16.09 4.04
C HIS A 268 5.76 -15.33 4.54
N LEU A 269 5.22 -15.67 5.71
CA LEU A 269 4.07 -14.99 6.30
C LEU A 269 4.41 -13.55 6.73
N MET A 270 5.61 -13.30 7.24
CA MET A 270 6.01 -11.96 7.69
C MET A 270 6.34 -11.04 6.52
N LEU A 271 7.09 -11.52 5.53
CA LEU A 271 7.34 -10.77 4.29
C LEU A 271 6.03 -10.54 3.52
N TRP A 272 5.13 -11.51 3.45
CA TRP A 272 3.82 -11.29 2.84
C TRP A 272 2.95 -10.29 3.65
N LYS A 273 2.97 -10.33 4.98
CA LYS A 273 2.16 -9.44 5.83
C LYS A 273 2.67 -8.00 5.86
N LEU A 274 3.99 -7.80 5.90
CA LEU A 274 4.60 -6.47 5.87
C LEU A 274 4.33 -5.78 4.51
N TRP A 275 4.36 -6.52 3.39
CA TRP A 275 4.37 -5.98 2.03
C TRP A 275 2.99 -5.76 1.38
N VAL A 276 1.88 -6.12 2.06
CA VAL A 276 0.50 -5.99 1.55
C VAL A 276 -0.35 -5.04 2.41
N THR A 277 0.26 -4.04 3.07
CA THR A 277 -0.47 -3.09 3.94
C THR A 277 -1.16 -1.97 3.14
N GLY A 278 -2.47 -2.11 2.93
CA GLY A 278 -3.47 -1.05 2.69
C GLY A 278 -4.47 -0.98 3.87
N PRO A 279 -5.28 0.08 3.98
CA PRO A 279 -5.62 0.73 5.25
C PRO A 279 -6.56 -0.11 6.13
N ARG A 280 -6.38 -0.04 7.46
CA ARG A 280 -7.46 -0.26 8.41
C ARG A 280 -7.62 0.93 9.34
N MET A 281 -8.85 1.44 9.30
CA MET A 281 -9.55 2.26 10.27
C MET A 281 -9.29 1.76 11.69
N LEU A 282 -8.90 2.67 12.58
CA LEU A 282 -9.02 2.51 14.02
C LEU A 282 -10.36 3.15 14.43
N SER A 283 -11.32 2.34 14.88
CA SER A 283 -12.44 2.83 15.69
C SER A 283 -12.10 2.57 17.16
N LEU A 284 -11.97 3.65 17.93
CA LEU A 284 -11.96 3.60 19.39
C LEU A 284 -13.41 3.48 19.85
N ASP A 285 -13.76 2.32 20.40
CA ASP A 285 -15.00 2.11 21.14
C ASP A 285 -14.73 2.54 22.60
N THR A 286 -15.26 3.69 23.02
CA THR A 286 -15.35 4.05 24.44
C THR A 286 -16.72 3.61 24.93
N GLY A 287 -16.79 2.37 25.43
CA GLY A 287 -17.95 1.89 26.17
C GLY A 287 -18.04 2.62 27.51
N GLY A 288 -19.11 3.39 27.69
CA GLY A 288 -19.54 3.87 28.98
C GLY A 288 -20.37 2.81 29.70
N GLN A 289 -20.03 2.59 30.98
CA GLN A 289 -20.96 2.49 32.10
C GLN A 289 -20.19 2.77 33.38
#